data_AF-A0A914WDF2-F1
#
_entry.id   AF-A0A914WDF2-F1
#
_cell.length_a   1.000
_cell.length_b   1.000
_cell.length_c   1.000
_cell.angle_alpha   90.00
_cell.angle_beta   90.00
_cell.angle_gamma   90.00
#
_symmetry.space_group_name_H-M   'P 1'
#
loop_
_entity.id
_entity.type
_entity.pdbx_description
1 polymer ?
#
loop_
_entity_poly.entity_id
_entity_poly.type
_entity_poly.pdbx_seq_one_letter_code
_entity_poly.pdbx_strand_id
1 'polypeptide(L)'
;ASFETATSVLFGLLRVTCVLGLGVCTFGMAYSRLLLSVYGGQLLVSGTGPTMLKSYCAYVLLLALNGITECFAFATMSNDQVMSHSRFMIGSSVVYLLLHWMLSTLFGGVGFILANCANMVVRIVYSLRYIRTFYRDVPDAQPTSHLIPTASTAGILLASLLFTLLSELIFCCDGFFNSAAHVTVGAVFFLFTGLVIYSSDFALVAFAERFIFLRHKID
;
A
#
# COMPACT_ATOMS: atom_id res chain seq x y z
N ALA A 1 22.06 -16.11 12.78
CA ALA A 1 22.57 -14.74 12.58
C ALA A 1 22.15 -14.10 11.24
N SER A 2 22.70 -14.48 10.07
CA SER A 2 22.36 -13.82 8.79
C SER A 2 20.92 -14.08 8.33
N PHE A 3 20.47 -15.34 8.42
CA PHE A 3 19.12 -15.75 8.02
C PHE A 3 18.02 -15.10 8.87
N GLU A 4 18.12 -15.17 10.21
CA GLU A 4 17.15 -14.56 11.13
C GLU A 4 17.05 -13.04 10.95
N THR A 5 18.18 -12.38 10.66
CA THR A 5 18.20 -10.95 10.37
C THR A 5 17.44 -10.65 9.08
N ALA A 6 17.64 -11.43 8.02
CA ALA A 6 16.91 -11.28 6.77
C ALA A 6 15.39 -11.47 6.96
N THR A 7 14.97 -12.46 7.75
CA THR A 7 13.56 -12.69 8.09
C THR A 7 12.96 -11.51 8.85
N SER A 8 13.65 -11.01 9.88
CA SER A 8 13.21 -9.86 10.67
C SER A 8 13.09 -8.59 9.82
N VAL A 9 14.03 -8.37 8.90
CA VAL A 9 14.00 -7.24 7.96
C VAL A 9 12.83 -7.35 6.99
N LEU A 10 12.65 -8.51 6.34
CA LEU A 10 11.54 -8.72 5.41
C LEU A 10 10.18 -8.47 6.08
N PHE A 11 9.93 -9.10 7.23
CA PHE A 11 8.65 -9.00 7.91
C PHE A 11 8.39 -7.60 8.47
N GLY A 12 9.43 -6.94 9.00
CA GLY A 12 9.33 -5.56 9.45
C GLY A 12 9.04 -4.59 8.30
N LEU A 13 9.72 -4.73 7.16
CA LEU A 13 9.45 -3.91 5.98
C LEU A 13 8.03 -4.13 5.44
N LEU A 14 7.59 -5.38 5.30
CA LEU A 14 6.22 -5.69 4.87
C LEU A 14 5.18 -5.07 5.81
N ARG A 15 5.42 -5.13 7.12
CA ARG A 15 4.52 -4.57 8.13
C ARG A 15 4.43 -3.05 8.01
N VAL A 16 5.57 -2.37 8.01
CA VAL A 16 5.64 -0.90 7.90
C VAL A 16 4.99 -0.43 6.60
N THR A 17 5.33 -1.06 5.47
CA THR A 17 4.77 -0.68 4.17
C THR A 17 3.29 -0.93 4.07
N CYS A 18 2.77 -2.02 4.65
CA CYS A 18 1.33 -2.26 4.68
C CYS A 18 0.61 -1.16 5.49
N VAL A 19 1.10 -0.84 6.69
CA VAL A 19 0.49 0.19 7.55
C VAL A 19 0.55 1.57 6.89
N LEU A 20 1.69 1.95 6.32
CA LEU A 20 1.84 3.22 5.60
C LEU A 20 0.95 3.28 4.36
N GLY A 21 0.94 2.23 3.54
CA GLY A 21 0.13 2.17 2.33
C GLY A 21 -1.36 2.15 2.62
N LEU A 22 -1.81 1.48 3.69
CA LEU A 22 -3.20 1.56 4.16
C LEU A 22 -3.54 2.96 4.68
N GLY A 23 -2.62 3.66 5.36
CA GLY A 23 -2.78 5.07 5.72
C GLY A 23 -2.98 5.94 4.48
N VAL A 24 -2.13 5.78 3.46
CA VAL A 24 -2.28 6.49 2.17
C VAL A 24 -3.62 6.16 1.51
N CYS A 25 -4.07 4.91 1.53
CA CYS A 25 -5.39 4.54 1.02
C CYS A 25 -6.51 5.23 1.80
N THR A 26 -6.46 5.20 3.14
CA THR A 26 -7.48 5.76 4.03
C THR A 26 -7.66 7.26 3.79
N PHE A 27 -6.57 8.04 3.89
CA PHE A 27 -6.67 9.49 3.74
C PHE A 27 -6.74 9.89 2.26
N GLY A 28 -6.00 9.22 1.38
CA GLY A 28 -6.04 9.49 -0.06
C GLY A 28 -7.44 9.35 -0.64
N MET A 29 -8.26 8.40 -0.18
CA MET A 29 -9.63 8.25 -0.63
C MET A 29 -10.53 9.45 -0.32
N ALA A 30 -10.42 10.05 0.86
CA ALA A 30 -11.23 11.20 1.26
C ALA A 30 -10.71 12.53 0.67
N TYR A 31 -9.39 12.70 0.60
CA TYR A 31 -8.76 13.97 0.19
C TYR A 31 -8.47 14.08 -1.32
N SER A 32 -8.75 13.05 -2.11
CA SER A 32 -8.48 13.06 -3.56
C SER A 32 -9.09 14.25 -4.31
N ARG A 33 -10.34 14.63 -3.99
CA ARG A 33 -11.01 15.79 -4.62
C ARG A 33 -10.32 17.11 -4.29
N LEU A 34 -9.99 17.30 -3.01
CA LEU A 34 -9.31 18.50 -2.53
C LEU A 34 -7.89 18.60 -3.13
N LEU A 35 -7.16 17.49 -3.20
CA LEU A 35 -5.81 17.48 -3.79
C LEU A 35 -5.86 17.89 -5.27
N LEU A 36 -6.84 17.37 -6.03
CA LEU A 36 -7.01 17.71 -7.43
C LEU A 36 -7.48 19.14 -7.65
N SER A 37 -8.34 19.68 -6.77
CA SER A 37 -8.77 21.07 -6.86
C SER A 37 -7.60 22.03 -6.66
N VAL A 38 -6.69 21.71 -5.73
CA VAL A 38 -5.45 22.49 -5.51
C VAL A 38 -4.48 22.32 -6.68
N TYR A 39 -4.34 21.11 -7.22
CA TYR A 39 -3.34 20.81 -8.24
C TYR A 39 -3.70 21.32 -9.65
N GLY A 40 -4.93 21.07 -10.11
CA GLY A 40 -5.35 21.39 -11.48
C GLY A 40 -6.76 21.97 -11.59
N GLY A 41 -7.33 22.41 -10.47
CA GLY A 41 -8.60 23.12 -10.45
C GLY A 41 -9.81 22.28 -10.88
N GLN A 42 -10.88 22.97 -11.26
CA GLN A 42 -12.17 22.35 -11.58
C GLN A 42 -12.11 21.38 -12.76
N LEU A 43 -11.20 21.59 -13.72
CA LEU A 43 -11.03 20.73 -14.89
C LEU A 43 -10.74 19.26 -14.52
N LEU A 44 -9.91 19.04 -13.49
CA LEU A 44 -9.60 17.69 -13.01
C LEU A 44 -10.67 17.13 -12.08
N VAL A 45 -11.36 18.01 -11.34
CA VAL A 45 -12.36 17.62 -10.34
C VAL A 45 -13.70 17.24 -10.98
N SER A 46 -14.11 17.91 -12.06
CA SER A 46 -15.39 17.66 -12.74
C SER A 46 -15.39 16.39 -13.61
N GLY A 47 -14.20 15.87 -13.95
CA GLY A 47 -14.03 14.65 -14.74
C GLY A 47 -13.89 13.39 -13.89
N THR A 48 -13.25 12.37 -14.45
CA THR A 48 -12.93 11.10 -13.77
C THR A 48 -11.75 11.20 -12.80
N GLY A 49 -11.12 12.37 -12.69
CA GLY A 49 -9.90 12.61 -11.90
C GLY A 49 -9.99 12.12 -10.46
N PRO A 50 -11.01 12.50 -9.67
CA PRO A 50 -11.12 12.06 -8.29
C PRO A 50 -11.21 10.55 -8.17
N THR A 51 -12.03 9.90 -8.99
CA THR A 51 -12.17 8.44 -8.97
C THR A 51 -10.87 7.74 -9.35
N MET A 52 -10.16 8.26 -10.35
CA MET A 52 -8.85 7.73 -10.76
C MET A 52 -7.82 7.87 -9.65
N LEU A 53 -7.75 9.03 -8.98
CA LEU A 53 -6.82 9.25 -7.87
C LEU A 53 -7.15 8.37 -6.65
N LYS A 54 -8.45 8.19 -6.33
CA LYS A 54 -8.90 7.25 -5.28
C LYS A 54 -8.46 5.82 -5.59
N SER A 55 -8.67 5.35 -6.82
CA SER A 55 -8.19 4.02 -7.26
C SER A 55 -6.66 3.93 -7.25
N TYR A 56 -5.96 5.00 -7.60
CA TYR A 56 -4.51 5.05 -7.61
C TYR A 56 -3.92 4.93 -6.20
N CYS A 57 -4.58 5.48 -5.16
CA CYS A 57 -4.14 5.31 -3.78
C CYS A 57 -4.08 3.82 -3.38
N ALA A 58 -5.08 3.02 -3.77
CA ALA A 58 -5.05 1.57 -3.56
C ALA A 58 -3.95 0.88 -4.38
N TYR A 59 -3.73 1.34 -5.61
CA TYR A 59 -2.66 0.82 -6.46
C TYR A 59 -1.26 1.04 -5.87
N VAL A 60 -1.00 2.21 -5.25
CA VAL A 60 0.29 2.51 -4.62
C VAL A 60 0.64 1.52 -3.51
N LEU A 61 -0.34 1.08 -2.70
CA LEU A 61 -0.13 0.04 -1.70
C LEU A 61 0.32 -1.28 -2.35
N LEU A 62 -0.36 -1.71 -3.42
CA LEU A 62 0.01 -2.92 -4.15
C LEU A 62 1.40 -2.81 -4.77
N LEU A 63 1.74 -1.65 -5.35
CA LEU A 63 3.05 -1.40 -5.93
C LEU A 63 4.16 -1.52 -4.89
N ALA A 64 3.95 -0.97 -3.68
CA ALA A 64 4.93 -1.03 -2.60
C ALA A 64 5.12 -2.45 -2.06
N LEU A 65 4.03 -3.20 -1.87
CA LEU A 65 4.09 -4.61 -1.45
C LEU A 65 4.78 -5.49 -2.50
N ASN A 66 4.50 -5.26 -3.79
CA ASN A 66 5.17 -5.95 -4.89
C ASN A 66 6.68 -5.70 -4.85
N GLY A 67 7.11 -4.44 -4.70
CA GLY A 67 8.53 -4.09 -4.66
C GLY A 67 9.32 -4.84 -3.57
N ILE A 68 8.78 -4.93 -2.34
CA ILE A 68 9.45 -5.62 -1.23
C ILE A 68 9.49 -7.13 -1.46
N THR A 69 8.35 -7.72 -1.85
CA THR A 69 8.25 -9.18 -2.03
C THR A 69 9.10 -9.69 -3.19
N GLU A 70 9.13 -8.97 -4.32
CA GLU A 70 9.99 -9.34 -5.44
C GLU A 70 11.46 -9.09 -5.17
N CYS A 71 11.82 -7.97 -4.52
CA CYS A 71 13.22 -7.71 -4.17
C CYS A 71 13.80 -8.84 -3.31
N PHE A 72 13.06 -9.26 -2.28
CA PHE A 72 13.48 -10.39 -1.44
C PHE A 72 13.54 -11.69 -2.24
N ALA A 73 12.49 -12.01 -3.01
CA ALA A 73 12.46 -13.23 -3.80
C ALA A 73 13.64 -13.30 -4.79
N PHE A 74 13.92 -12.21 -5.49
CA PHE A 74 15.03 -12.11 -6.44
C PHE A 74 16.39 -12.23 -5.76
N ALA A 75 16.55 -11.69 -4.55
CA ALA A 75 17.79 -11.79 -3.78
C ALA A 75 18.11 -13.21 -3.29
N THR A 76 17.10 -14.08 -3.13
CA THR A 76 17.28 -15.45 -2.63
C THR A 76 17.16 -16.54 -3.70
N MET A 77 16.71 -16.18 -4.91
CA MET A 77 16.55 -17.13 -6.02
C MET A 77 17.90 -17.58 -6.60
N SER A 78 17.97 -18.85 -6.99
CA SER A 78 19.07 -19.35 -7.84
C SER A 78 18.90 -18.87 -9.29
N ASN A 79 19.96 -18.93 -10.10
CA ASN A 79 19.91 -18.53 -11.52
C ASN A 79 18.78 -19.23 -12.29
N ASP A 80 18.54 -20.53 -12.07
CA ASP A 80 17.47 -21.27 -12.72
C ASP A 80 16.07 -20.78 -12.29
N GLN A 81 15.91 -20.43 -11.01
CA GLN A 81 14.68 -19.88 -10.47
C GLN A 81 14.43 -18.47 -11.02
N VAL A 82 15.47 -17.64 -11.14
CA VAL A 82 15.39 -16.33 -11.79
C VAL A 82 14.94 -16.47 -13.24
N MET A 83 15.49 -17.41 -14.00
CA MET A 83 15.06 -17.67 -15.38
C MET A 83 13.60 -18.11 -15.47
N SER A 84 13.14 -18.94 -14.52
CA SER A 84 11.73 -19.33 -14.41
C SER A 84 10.82 -18.16 -14.07
N HIS A 85 11.25 -17.31 -13.14
CA HIS A 85 10.55 -16.08 -12.77
C HIS A 85 10.44 -15.12 -13.97
N SER A 86 11.52 -14.92 -14.72
CA SER A 86 11.52 -14.11 -15.95
C SER A 86 10.53 -14.65 -17.00
N ARG A 87 10.46 -15.98 -17.19
CA ARG A 87 9.45 -16.57 -18.09
C ARG A 87 8.02 -16.32 -17.60
N PHE A 88 7.78 -16.45 -16.30
CA PHE A 88 6.48 -16.13 -15.70
C PHE A 88 6.11 -14.65 -15.89
N MET A 89 7.06 -13.73 -15.69
CA MET A 89 6.85 -12.29 -15.91
C MET A 89 6.45 -12.00 -17.37
N ILE A 90 7.12 -12.61 -18.35
CA ILE A 90 6.78 -12.47 -19.77
C ILE A 90 5.35 -12.97 -20.02
N GLY A 91 5.00 -14.16 -19.54
CA GLY A 91 3.64 -14.71 -19.67
C GLY A 91 2.57 -13.82 -19.03
N SER A 92 2.83 -13.33 -17.82
CA SER A 92 1.92 -12.41 -17.12
C SER A 92 1.75 -11.07 -17.85
N SER A 93 2.77 -10.59 -18.55
CA SER A 93 2.72 -9.34 -19.32
C SER A 93 1.76 -9.44 -20.51
N VAL A 94 1.72 -10.60 -21.18
CA VAL A 94 0.77 -10.84 -22.28
C VAL A 94 -0.66 -10.85 -21.76
N VAL A 95 -0.91 -11.55 -20.65
CA VAL A 95 -2.24 -11.58 -20.00
C VAL A 95 -2.65 -10.19 -19.51
N TYR A 96 -1.71 -9.44 -18.92
CA TYR A 96 -1.91 -8.07 -18.49
C TYR A 96 -2.29 -7.16 -19.67
N LEU A 97 -1.65 -7.30 -20.83
CA LEU A 97 -1.98 -6.48 -22.00
C LEU A 97 -3.41 -6.72 -22.48
N LEU A 98 -3.86 -7.97 -22.50
CA LEU A 98 -5.24 -8.33 -22.85
C LEU A 98 -6.23 -7.78 -21.82
N LEU A 99 -5.94 -7.97 -20.53
CA LEU A 99 -6.76 -7.45 -19.45
C LEU A 99 -6.84 -5.93 -19.48
N HIS A 100 -5.72 -5.27 -19.78
CA HIS A 100 -5.62 -3.84 -19.92
C HIS A 100 -6.50 -3.31 -21.04
N TRP A 101 -6.45 -3.95 -22.22
CA TRP A 101 -7.32 -3.61 -23.35
C TRP A 101 -8.81 -3.78 -23.01
N MET A 102 -9.18 -4.89 -22.37
CA MET A 102 -10.57 -5.13 -21.95
C MET A 102 -11.05 -4.10 -20.91
N LEU A 103 -10.32 -3.91 -19.82
CA LEU A 103 -10.77 -3.02 -18.73
C LEU A 103 -10.77 -1.55 -19.14
N SER A 104 -9.82 -1.13 -19.96
CA SER A 104 -9.74 0.28 -20.39
C SER A 104 -10.82 0.65 -21.40
N THR A 105 -11.28 -0.32 -22.20
CA THR A 105 -12.44 -0.10 -23.09
C THR A 105 -13.76 -0.07 -22.30
N LEU A 106 -13.88 -0.84 -21.22
CA LEU A 106 -15.07 -0.89 -20.36
C LEU A 106 -15.17 0.30 -19.38
N PHE A 107 -14.06 0.65 -18.71
CA PHE A 107 -14.04 1.58 -17.58
C PHE A 107 -13.13 2.81 -17.80
N GLY A 108 -12.65 3.03 -19.03
CA GLY A 108 -11.76 4.14 -19.37
C GLY A 108 -10.48 4.13 -18.53
N GLY A 109 -10.08 5.32 -18.04
CA GLY A 109 -8.87 5.49 -17.24
C GLY A 109 -8.88 4.73 -15.89
N VAL A 110 -10.03 4.49 -15.29
CA VAL A 110 -10.12 3.66 -14.07
C VAL A 110 -9.81 2.20 -14.40
N GLY A 111 -10.24 1.74 -15.57
CA GLY A 111 -9.91 0.42 -16.10
C GLY A 111 -8.40 0.20 -16.27
N PHE A 112 -7.67 1.22 -16.71
CA PHE A 112 -6.21 1.19 -16.77
C PHE A 112 -5.61 0.88 -15.39
N ILE A 113 -6.06 1.58 -14.35
CA ILE A 113 -5.55 1.41 -12.97
C ILE A 113 -5.91 0.01 -12.43
N LEU A 114 -7.15 -0.43 -12.64
CA LEU A 114 -7.61 -1.75 -12.18
C LEU A 114 -6.82 -2.91 -12.83
N ALA A 115 -6.50 -2.80 -14.12
CA ALA A 115 -5.64 -3.78 -14.79
C ALA A 115 -4.23 -3.84 -14.16
N ASN A 116 -3.68 -2.69 -13.80
CA ASN A 116 -2.40 -2.63 -13.09
C ASN A 116 -2.48 -3.22 -11.69
N CYS A 117 -3.56 -2.97 -10.95
CA CYS A 117 -3.80 -3.61 -9.65
C CYS A 117 -3.84 -5.14 -9.78
N ALA A 118 -4.57 -5.67 -10.76
CA ALA A 118 -4.66 -7.10 -10.99
C ALA A 118 -3.28 -7.72 -11.31
N ASN A 119 -2.48 -7.04 -12.15
CA ASN A 119 -1.12 -7.46 -12.44
C ASN A 119 -0.24 -7.50 -11.18
N MET A 120 -0.30 -6.45 -10.34
CA MET A 120 0.45 -6.42 -9.08
C MET A 120 0.01 -7.52 -8.12
N VAL A 121 -1.29 -7.82 -8.02
CA VAL A 121 -1.78 -8.92 -7.18
C VAL A 121 -1.21 -10.26 -7.63
N VAL A 122 -1.24 -10.56 -8.93
CA VAL A 122 -0.66 -11.80 -9.48
C VAL A 122 0.82 -11.92 -9.12
N ARG A 123 1.56 -10.82 -9.27
CA ARG A 123 3.00 -10.77 -8.96
C ARG A 123 3.27 -10.94 -7.46
N ILE A 124 2.54 -10.25 -6.60
CA ILE A 124 2.62 -10.41 -5.13
C ILE A 124 2.34 -11.86 -4.75
N VAL A 125 1.28 -12.48 -5.28
CA VAL A 125 0.93 -13.87 -4.99
C VAL A 125 2.06 -14.81 -5.43
N TYR A 126 2.62 -14.62 -6.63
CA TYR A 126 3.75 -15.42 -7.10
C TYR A 126 4.96 -15.31 -6.17
N SER A 127 5.38 -14.08 -5.83
CA SER A 127 6.52 -13.84 -4.95
C SER A 127 6.28 -14.38 -3.54
N LEU A 128 5.08 -14.21 -2.99
CA LEU A 128 4.71 -14.78 -1.68
C LEU A 128 4.70 -16.31 -1.70
N ARG A 129 4.29 -16.97 -2.79
CA ARG A 129 4.36 -18.43 -2.90
C ARG A 129 5.81 -18.91 -2.88
N TYR A 130 6.70 -18.20 -3.56
CA TYR A 130 8.13 -18.49 -3.52
C TYR A 130 8.68 -18.29 -2.09
N ILE A 131 8.41 -17.16 -1.44
CA ILE A 131 8.84 -16.86 -0.08
C ILE A 131 8.33 -17.90 0.92
N ARG A 132 7.06 -18.31 0.83
CA ARG A 132 6.51 -19.39 1.67
C ARG A 132 7.24 -20.72 1.49
N THR A 133 7.65 -21.01 0.25
CA THR A 133 8.42 -22.23 -0.04
C THR A 133 9.83 -22.12 0.52
N PHE A 134 10.44 -20.94 0.44
CA PHE A 134 11.76 -20.65 1.01
C PHE A 134 11.79 -20.81 2.55
N TYR A 135 10.72 -20.40 3.24
CA TYR A 135 10.58 -20.52 4.70
C TYR A 135 9.88 -21.80 5.17
N ARG A 136 9.66 -22.80 4.29
CA ARG A 136 8.83 -23.97 4.62
C ARG A 136 9.35 -24.77 5.81
N ASP A 137 10.66 -24.85 5.96
CA ASP A 137 11.32 -25.64 7.00
C ASP A 137 11.60 -24.84 8.29
N VAL A 138 11.14 -23.58 8.34
CA VAL A 138 11.28 -22.69 9.49
C VAL A 138 9.94 -22.60 10.24
N PRO A 139 9.86 -23.11 11.49
CA PRO A 139 8.66 -22.97 12.30
C PRO A 139 8.25 -21.50 12.45
N ASP A 140 6.96 -21.21 12.34
CA ASP A 140 6.35 -19.88 12.55
C ASP A 140 6.70 -18.75 11.53
N ALA A 141 7.47 -19.03 10.47
CA ALA A 141 7.86 -18.01 9.48
C ALA A 141 6.86 -17.86 8.30
N GLN A 142 5.61 -17.49 8.60
CA GLN A 142 4.61 -17.25 7.55
C GLN A 142 4.55 -15.77 7.13
N PRO A 143 4.94 -15.39 5.90
CA PRO A 143 4.95 -13.99 5.48
C PRO A 143 3.55 -13.34 5.49
N THR A 144 2.48 -14.11 5.32
CA THR A 144 1.11 -13.57 5.26
C THR A 144 0.53 -13.14 6.59
N SER A 145 1.02 -13.63 7.72
CA SER A 145 0.60 -13.11 9.03
C SER A 145 1.07 -11.66 9.23
N HIS A 146 2.21 -11.30 8.64
CA HIS A 146 2.80 -9.96 8.75
C HIS A 146 2.17 -8.93 7.79
N LEU A 147 1.51 -9.38 6.72
CA LEU A 147 0.74 -8.51 5.83
C LEU A 147 -0.56 -8.01 6.47
N ILE A 148 -1.17 -8.79 7.37
CA ILE A 148 -2.47 -8.44 7.95
C ILE A 148 -2.24 -7.52 9.16
N PRO A 149 -2.68 -6.24 9.11
CA PRO A 149 -2.55 -5.32 10.25
C PRO A 149 -3.26 -5.89 11.50
N THR A 150 -2.83 -5.46 12.69
CA THR A 150 -3.53 -5.85 13.92
C THR A 150 -4.98 -5.36 13.86
N ALA A 151 -5.89 -6.06 14.56
CA ALA A 151 -7.30 -5.68 14.58
C ALA A 151 -7.52 -4.24 15.08
N SER A 152 -6.68 -3.77 16.01
CA SER A 152 -6.71 -2.38 16.48
C SER A 152 -6.26 -1.39 15.41
N THR A 153 -5.15 -1.66 14.70
CA THR A 153 -4.69 -0.83 13.56
C THR A 153 -5.74 -0.80 12.44
N ALA A 154 -6.32 -1.94 12.09
CA ALA A 154 -7.38 -2.02 11.09
C ALA A 154 -8.63 -1.24 11.52
N GLY A 155 -9.03 -1.37 12.79
CA GLY A 155 -10.16 -0.66 13.37
C GLY A 155 -10.01 0.85 13.32
N ILE A 156 -8.85 1.39 13.73
CA ILE A 156 -8.63 2.84 13.69
C ILE A 156 -8.54 3.37 12.26
N LEU A 157 -7.89 2.64 11.34
CA LEU A 157 -7.82 3.04 9.92
C LEU A 157 -9.21 3.04 9.26
N LEU A 158 -10.06 2.07 9.60
CA LEU A 158 -11.44 2.02 9.11
C LEU A 158 -12.27 3.16 9.70
N ALA A 159 -12.16 3.41 11.01
CA ALA A 159 -12.85 4.53 11.65
C ALA A 159 -12.44 5.87 11.01
N SER A 160 -11.14 6.11 10.88
CA SER A 160 -10.59 7.30 10.22
C SER A 160 -11.05 7.43 8.78
N LEU A 161 -11.14 6.33 8.02
CA LEU A 161 -11.69 6.35 6.67
C LEU A 161 -13.16 6.79 6.68
N LEU A 162 -14.00 6.20 7.53
CA LEU A 162 -15.42 6.54 7.61
C LEU A 162 -15.63 8.01 8.01
N PHE A 163 -14.91 8.50 9.02
CA PHE A 163 -15.02 9.89 9.46
C PHE A 163 -14.51 10.89 8.41
N THR A 164 -13.41 10.58 7.73
CA THR A 164 -12.88 11.47 6.69
C THR A 164 -13.74 11.45 5.43
N LEU A 165 -14.33 10.32 5.04
CA LEU A 165 -15.32 10.27 3.97
C LEU A 165 -16.62 11.02 4.32
N LEU A 166 -17.08 10.89 5.56
CA LEU A 166 -18.23 11.66 6.04
C LEU A 166 -17.91 13.17 6.04
N SER A 167 -16.70 13.54 6.45
CA SER A 167 -16.22 14.92 6.36
C SER A 167 -16.12 15.42 4.91
N GLU A 168 -15.68 14.58 3.96
CA GLU A 168 -15.68 14.92 2.53
C GLU A 168 -17.11 15.20 2.06
N LEU A 169 -18.09 14.37 2.47
CA LEU A 169 -19.49 14.52 2.06
C LEU A 169 -20.15 15.78 2.64
N ILE A 170 -19.82 16.17 3.87
CA ILE A 170 -20.45 17.32 4.56
C ILE A 170 -19.74 18.64 4.21
N PHE A 171 -18.41 18.64 4.17
CA PHE A 171 -17.61 19.86 4.10
C PHE A 171 -16.90 20.07 2.76
N CYS A 172 -16.86 19.10 1.84
CA CYS A 172 -16.27 19.33 0.51
C CYS A 172 -17.36 19.77 -0.49
N CYS A 173 -17.12 20.69 -1.44
CA CYS A 173 -15.90 21.43 -1.77
C CYS A 173 -16.19 22.90 -2.16
N ASP A 174 -17.18 23.53 -1.52
CA ASP A 174 -17.59 24.90 -1.84
C ASP A 174 -17.11 25.87 -0.75
N GLY A 175 -16.12 26.70 -1.07
CA GLY A 175 -15.62 27.77 -0.21
C GLY A 175 -14.41 27.41 0.65
N PHE A 176 -13.64 28.45 1.01
CA PHE A 176 -12.40 28.34 1.78
C PHE A 176 -12.62 27.74 3.18
N PHE A 177 -13.64 28.19 3.91
CA PHE A 177 -13.92 27.74 5.28
C PHE A 177 -14.28 26.27 5.35
N ASN A 178 -15.07 25.78 4.40
CA ASN A 178 -15.47 24.38 4.30
C ASN A 178 -14.28 23.48 3.97
N SER A 179 -13.44 23.90 3.03
CA SER A 179 -12.17 23.20 2.73
C SER A 179 -11.21 23.19 3.93
N ALA A 180 -11.09 24.31 4.65
CA ALA A 180 -10.26 24.39 5.85
C ALA A 180 -10.77 23.50 6.99
N ALA A 181 -12.08 23.42 7.19
CA ALA A 181 -12.71 22.52 8.15
C ALA A 181 -12.41 21.05 7.80
N HIS A 182 -12.57 20.66 6.53
CA HIS A 182 -12.24 19.31 6.06
C HIS A 182 -10.77 18.96 6.30
N VAL A 183 -9.84 19.85 5.95
CA VAL A 183 -8.40 19.67 6.22
C VAL A 183 -8.11 19.50 7.71
N THR A 184 -8.78 20.30 8.56
CA THR A 184 -8.59 20.23 10.01
C THR A 184 -9.05 18.88 10.57
N VAL A 185 -10.21 18.38 10.14
CA VAL A 185 -10.67 17.03 10.50
C VAL A 185 -9.65 15.98 10.06
N GLY A 186 -9.12 16.09 8.84
CA GLY A 186 -8.07 15.21 8.34
C GLY A 186 -6.81 15.21 9.19
N ALA A 187 -6.30 16.38 9.53
CA ALA A 187 -5.10 16.53 10.36
C ALA A 187 -5.29 15.90 11.74
N VAL A 188 -6.45 16.13 12.38
CA VAL A 188 -6.77 15.55 13.70
C VAL A 188 -6.83 14.02 13.61
N PHE A 189 -7.56 13.46 12.65
CA PHE A 189 -7.67 12.01 12.49
C PHE A 189 -6.35 11.36 12.04
N PHE A 190 -5.53 12.05 11.23
CA PHE A 190 -4.20 11.58 10.85
C PHE A 190 -3.27 11.44 12.05
N LEU A 191 -3.18 12.49 12.87
CA LEU A 191 -2.37 12.47 14.10
C LEU A 191 -2.87 11.42 15.10
N PHE A 192 -4.19 11.37 15.32
CA PHE A 192 -4.79 10.38 16.21
C PHE A 192 -4.55 8.95 15.74
N THR A 193 -4.72 8.68 14.44
CA THR A 193 -4.42 7.36 13.86
C THR A 193 -2.95 7.00 14.03
N GLY A 194 -2.04 7.94 13.77
CA GLY A 194 -0.60 7.74 13.97
C GLY A 194 -0.25 7.40 15.42
N LEU A 195 -0.82 8.11 16.39
CA LEU A 195 -0.62 7.85 17.81
C LEU A 195 -1.13 6.46 18.23
N VAL A 196 -2.34 6.08 17.81
CA VAL A 196 -2.91 4.76 18.13
C VAL A 196 -2.10 3.64 17.49
N ILE A 197 -1.63 3.81 16.26
CA ILE A 197 -0.77 2.84 15.59
C ILE A 197 0.56 2.71 16.33
N TYR A 198 1.17 3.82 16.71
CA TYR A 198 2.42 3.84 17.47
C TYR A 198 2.25 3.16 18.84
N SER A 199 1.12 3.38 19.53
CA SER A 199 0.89 2.74 20.84
C SER A 199 0.49 1.27 20.75
N SER A 200 -0.14 0.84 19.67
CA SER A 200 -0.76 -0.49 19.56
C SER A 200 0.09 -1.52 18.81
N ASP A 201 0.97 -1.08 17.90
CA ASP A 201 1.77 -1.97 17.07
C ASP A 201 3.22 -2.05 17.58
N PHE A 202 3.41 -2.79 18.68
CA PHE A 202 4.72 -2.99 19.30
C PHE A 202 5.75 -3.57 18.30
N ALA A 203 5.32 -4.46 17.41
CA ALA A 203 6.21 -5.07 16.41
C ALA A 203 6.73 -4.04 15.41
N LEU A 204 5.87 -3.12 14.96
CA LEU A 204 6.25 -2.02 14.09
C LEU A 204 7.20 -1.04 14.79
N VAL A 205 6.89 -0.66 16.04
CA VAL A 205 7.73 0.27 16.82
C VAL A 205 9.09 -0.34 17.12
N ALA A 206 9.14 -1.57 17.61
CA ALA A 206 10.40 -2.27 17.90
C ALA A 206 11.28 -2.39 16.65
N PHE A 207 10.68 -2.62 15.47
CA PHE A 207 11.40 -2.63 14.21
C PHE A 207 11.95 -1.24 13.84
N ALA A 208 11.12 -0.20 13.94
CA ALA A 208 11.52 1.17 13.63
C ALA A 208 12.64 1.67 14.56
N GLU A 209 12.52 1.45 15.87
CA GLU A 209 13.53 1.83 16.86
C GLU A 209 14.86 1.12 16.62
N ARG A 210 14.82 -0.19 16.30
CA ARG A 210 16.03 -0.94 15.97
C ARG A 210 16.77 -0.33 14.77
N PHE A 211 16.04 0.09 13.74
CA PHE A 211 16.64 0.74 12.56
C PHE A 211 17.16 2.16 12.84
N ILE A 212 16.41 2.97 13.59
CA ILE A 212 16.83 4.33 13.99
C ILE A 212 18.09 4.26 14.86
N PHE A 213 18.14 3.35 15.84
CA PHE A 213 19.30 3.15 16.70
C PHE A 213 20.54 2.67 15.92
N LEU A 214 20.35 1.74 14.97
CA LEU A 214 21.45 1.28 14.12
C LEU A 214 22.01 2.40 13.24
N ARG A 215 21.16 3.29 12.72
CA ARG A 215 21.61 4.48 12.00
C ARG A 215 22.48 5.38 12.86
N HIS A 216 22.06 5.63 14.10
CA HIS A 216 22.79 6.53 15.01
C HIS A 216 24.15 5.99 15.49
N LYS A 217 24.42 4.68 15.30
CA LYS A 217 25.69 4.03 15.65
C LYS A 217 26.68 3.97 14.47
N ILE A 218 26.20 4.24 13.25
CA ILE A 218 27.01 4.25 12.02
C ILE A 218 27.51 5.67 11.71
N ASP A 219 26.80 6.69 12.19
CA ASP A 219 27.23 8.11 12.22
C ASP A 219 28.14 8.40 13.43
#